data_AF-A0A139XMW3-F1
#
_entry.id   AF-A0A139XMW3-F1
#
_cell.length_a   1.000
_cell.length_b   1.000
_cell.length_c   1.000
_cell.angle_alpha   90.00
_cell.angle_beta   90.00
_cell.angle_gamma   90.00
#
_symmetry.space_group_name_H-M   'P 1'
#
loop_
_entity.id
_entity.type
_entity.pdbx_description
1 polymer ?
#
loop_
_entity_poly.entity_id
_entity_poly.type
_entity_poly.pdbx_seq_one_letter_code
_entity_poly.pdbx_strand_id
1 'polypeptide(L)'
;MTDRCWIPHPTEVWGIAVPAGAPGTCTYKLVEVTDDGTDPRKLEVTLAKSALTQVAPVTDPRSLEGVQNVCVLGDVSEASVLHTVRLRYQRDEIYTNVGHIVLALNPFKYLQLYGPDFVRTYFEDTHVFDLPPHLFQVSAAAVKGLSERGKPQSTLITGESGAGKTESTKLILQFLADVSELSSSSSSSFKVSSGARLVERAERNRSISQKDRGSCGTGGDNALQSGVGSGSQGREATSLQQRILEISPVLESFGNASTSRNPNSSRFGKWIEVYFGDKLKVLGASITSYLLELPRVTRHIAGERNYHVFYQLVHGLNTSDLVGVAETYRLGTDSLAFSYLTPQEQTVNTKSTKADTEVSSPAPDIDDLTGFSELKRALLVLGFSPSTQNSIFSIVAAILHLGNVTFAPEAGGEKCSVVSNSRDHLTAASELLGLDVPLVEGALTSRKMKTGNESILIPLKTDQADAARDSFAKLVYGYLFNWLIAQTNANLAPSGGMDFD
;
A
#
# COMPACT_ATOMS: atom_id res chain seq x y z
N MET A 1 -28.62 3.57 36.23
CA MET A 1 -28.84 3.81 34.79
C MET A 1 -28.23 5.16 34.50
N THR A 2 -27.25 5.22 33.62
CA THR A 2 -26.60 6.47 33.24
C THR A 2 -27.60 7.29 32.42
N ASP A 3 -27.94 8.51 32.85
CA ASP A 3 -28.76 9.47 32.08
C ASP A 3 -28.04 10.02 30.83
N ARG A 4 -27.04 9.28 30.34
CA ARG A 4 -26.22 9.64 29.19
C ARG A 4 -26.97 9.33 27.89
N CYS A 5 -26.86 10.22 26.92
CA CYS A 5 -27.36 10.04 25.57
C CYS A 5 -26.29 10.40 24.54
N TRP A 6 -26.38 9.76 23.38
CA TRP A 6 -25.70 10.16 22.15
C TRP A 6 -26.44 11.34 21.55
N ILE A 7 -25.71 12.40 21.22
CA ILE A 7 -26.24 13.58 20.54
C ILE A 7 -25.40 13.91 19.29
N PRO A 8 -25.99 14.46 18.22
CA PRO A 8 -25.22 14.98 17.09
C PRO A 8 -24.25 16.08 17.53
N HIS A 9 -23.01 16.03 17.06
CA HIS A 9 -21.96 16.99 17.36
C HIS A 9 -21.32 17.53 16.06
N PRO A 10 -21.10 18.85 15.90
CA PRO A 10 -20.66 19.44 14.63
C PRO A 10 -19.26 18.99 14.17
N THR A 11 -18.35 18.72 15.11
CA THR A 11 -16.95 18.34 14.82
C THR A 11 -16.70 16.84 15.05
N GLU A 12 -17.38 16.25 16.03
CA GLU A 12 -17.16 14.86 16.43
C GLU A 12 -18.14 13.87 15.79
N VAL A 13 -19.11 14.38 15.03
CA VAL A 13 -20.29 13.68 14.51
C VAL A 13 -21.26 13.27 15.62
N TRP A 14 -20.77 12.59 16.65
CA TRP A 14 -21.52 12.16 17.84
C TRP A 14 -20.77 12.55 19.12
N GLY A 15 -21.51 13.12 20.07
CA GLY A 15 -21.02 13.45 21.41
C GLY A 15 -21.84 12.74 22.50
N ILE A 16 -21.25 12.58 23.69
CA ILE A 16 -21.93 12.02 24.86
C ILE A 16 -22.39 13.16 25.74
N ALA A 17 -23.68 13.20 26.04
CA ALA A 17 -24.26 14.26 26.85
C ALA A 17 -25.26 13.75 27.89
N VAL A 18 -25.60 14.60 28.85
CA VAL A 18 -26.75 14.43 29.74
C VAL A 18 -27.75 15.57 29.50
N PRO A 19 -29.07 15.33 29.59
CA PRO A 19 -30.06 16.40 29.48
C PRO A 19 -29.80 17.52 30.49
N ALA A 20 -29.75 18.78 30.02
CA ALA A 20 -29.63 19.94 30.88
C ALA A 20 -31.03 20.55 31.07
N GLY A 21 -31.69 20.19 32.17
CA GLY A 21 -33.01 20.73 32.56
C GLY A 21 -34.16 19.72 32.58
N ALA A 22 -35.39 20.23 32.50
CA ALA A 22 -36.61 19.41 32.57
C ALA A 22 -36.82 18.54 31.30
N PRO A 23 -37.56 17.43 31.38
CA PRO A 23 -37.87 16.60 30.23
C PRO A 23 -38.49 17.43 29.08
N GLY A 24 -37.85 17.41 27.90
CA GLY A 24 -38.28 18.19 26.73
C GLY A 24 -37.48 19.46 26.45
N THR A 25 -36.42 19.76 27.21
CA THR A 25 -35.45 20.80 26.83
C THR A 25 -34.65 20.36 25.60
N CYS A 26 -34.27 21.33 24.76
CA CYS A 26 -33.36 21.10 23.63
C CYS A 26 -31.89 21.19 24.03
N THR A 27 -31.60 21.37 25.33
CA THR A 27 -30.27 21.68 25.84
C THR A 27 -29.69 20.46 26.53
N TYR A 28 -28.46 20.12 26.15
CA TYR A 28 -27.72 18.96 26.62
C TYR A 28 -26.34 19.42 27.10
N LYS A 29 -25.84 18.83 28.18
CA LYS A 29 -24.51 19.07 28.68
C LYS A 29 -23.59 17.93 28.28
N LEU A 30 -22.57 18.22 27.47
CA LEU A 30 -21.53 17.28 27.08
C LEU A 30 -20.80 16.77 28.32
N VAL A 31 -20.61 15.45 28.39
CA VAL A 31 -19.94 14.76 29.49
C VAL A 31 -18.49 14.48 29.15
N GLU A 32 -18.23 14.14 27.89
CA GLU A 32 -16.90 13.84 27.35
C GLU A 32 -16.75 14.65 26.06
N VAL A 33 -15.65 15.37 25.97
CA VAL A 33 -15.26 16.17 24.81
C VAL A 33 -13.86 15.69 24.44
N THR A 34 -13.74 15.11 23.26
CA THR A 34 -12.50 14.54 22.74
C THR A 34 -11.88 15.38 21.62
N ASP A 35 -12.54 16.46 21.18
CA ASP A 35 -12.05 17.36 20.16
C ASP A 35 -11.34 18.58 20.73
N ASP A 36 -10.27 18.99 20.06
CA ASP A 36 -9.46 20.15 20.45
C ASP A 36 -10.19 21.50 20.20
N GLY A 37 -11.31 21.47 19.46
CA GLY A 37 -12.06 22.64 19.03
C GLY A 37 -13.19 23.08 19.97
N THR A 38 -13.63 22.22 20.88
CA THR A 38 -14.71 22.56 21.82
C THR A 38 -14.15 23.25 23.06
N ASP A 39 -14.63 24.46 23.35
CA ASP A 39 -14.26 25.20 24.56
C ASP A 39 -14.70 24.38 25.80
N PRO A 40 -13.75 23.91 26.65
CA PRO A 40 -14.09 23.13 27.83
C PRO A 40 -14.93 23.90 28.86
N ARG A 41 -15.10 25.22 28.68
CA ARG A 41 -15.97 26.07 29.49
C ARG A 41 -17.39 26.21 28.91
N LYS A 42 -17.66 25.73 27.70
CA LYS A 42 -18.97 25.76 27.01
C LYS A 42 -19.43 24.35 26.63
N LEU A 43 -19.75 23.56 27.65
CA LEU A 43 -20.21 22.17 27.49
C LEU A 43 -21.72 22.05 27.23
N GLU A 44 -22.47 23.16 27.24
CA GLU A 44 -23.91 23.15 26.95
C GLU A 44 -24.17 23.33 25.45
N VAL A 45 -24.79 22.33 24.84
CA VAL A 45 -25.18 22.29 23.44
C VAL A 45 -26.70 22.36 23.36
N THR A 46 -27.22 23.32 22.60
CA THR A 46 -28.65 23.39 22.28
C THR A 46 -28.89 22.86 20.87
N LEU A 47 -29.62 21.76 20.77
CA LEU A 47 -29.93 21.10 19.51
C LEU A 47 -31.14 21.76 18.82
N ALA A 48 -31.11 21.82 17.49
CA ALA A 48 -32.29 22.18 16.71
C ALA A 48 -33.38 21.11 16.86
N LYS A 49 -34.66 21.50 16.77
CA LYS A 49 -35.79 20.55 16.88
C LYS A 49 -35.71 19.38 15.91
N SER A 50 -35.16 19.60 14.71
CA SER A 50 -34.93 18.57 13.70
C SER A 50 -33.87 17.53 14.10
N ALA A 51 -32.90 17.89 14.95
CA ALA A 51 -31.82 17.01 15.40
C ALA A 51 -32.21 16.17 16.63
N LEU A 52 -33.29 16.54 17.34
CA LEU A 52 -33.77 15.81 18.52
C LEU A 52 -34.18 14.36 18.20
N THR A 53 -34.58 14.07 16.96
CA THR A 53 -34.92 12.71 16.51
C THR A 53 -33.71 11.79 16.43
N GLN A 54 -32.50 12.33 16.41
CA GLN A 54 -31.24 11.58 16.38
C GLN A 54 -30.67 11.35 17.79
N VAL A 55 -31.25 11.97 18.82
CA VAL A 55 -30.81 11.76 20.20
C VAL A 55 -31.20 10.36 20.64
N ALA A 56 -30.21 9.56 21.04
CA ALA A 56 -30.41 8.17 21.45
C ALA A 56 -29.86 7.95 22.86
N PRO A 57 -30.60 7.31 23.77
CA PRO A 57 -30.08 6.99 25.10
C PRO A 57 -28.90 6.00 25.00
N VAL A 58 -27.93 6.12 25.89
CA VAL A 58 -26.88 5.11 26.06
C VAL A 58 -27.49 3.95 26.85
N THR A 59 -27.91 2.90 26.14
CA THR A 59 -28.59 1.72 26.71
C THR A 59 -27.62 0.73 27.34
N ASP A 60 -26.42 0.59 26.78
CA ASP A 60 -25.34 -0.29 27.27
C ASP A 60 -24.13 0.53 27.72
N PRO A 61 -23.81 0.57 29.03
CA PRO A 61 -22.66 1.32 29.56
C PRO A 61 -21.32 0.90 28.95
N ARG A 62 -21.18 -0.37 28.50
CA ARG A 62 -19.94 -0.88 27.88
C ARG A 62 -19.60 -0.16 26.59
N SER A 63 -20.58 0.44 25.93
CA SER A 63 -20.36 1.27 24.72
C SER A 63 -19.47 2.48 24.97
N LEU A 64 -19.23 2.85 26.24
CA LEU A 64 -18.39 3.96 26.67
C LEU A 64 -16.96 3.53 27.07
N GLU A 65 -16.65 2.22 27.02
CA GLU A 65 -15.38 1.69 27.55
C GLU A 65 -14.31 1.49 26.46
N GLY A 66 -14.72 1.46 25.19
CA GLY A 66 -13.83 1.11 24.07
C GLY A 66 -13.64 -0.41 23.92
N VAL A 67 -14.75 -1.16 23.85
CA VAL A 67 -14.75 -2.63 23.79
C VAL A 67 -13.92 -3.17 22.62
N GLN A 68 -13.30 -4.33 22.84
CA GLN A 68 -12.48 -5.01 21.83
C GLN A 68 -13.31 -5.55 20.66
N ASN A 69 -14.53 -6.02 20.92
CA ASN A 69 -15.45 -6.49 19.88
C ASN A 69 -16.80 -5.79 20.05
N VAL A 70 -17.22 -5.02 19.04
CA VAL A 70 -18.46 -4.24 19.10
C VAL A 70 -19.70 -5.14 19.21
N CYS A 71 -19.64 -6.39 18.75
CA CYS A 71 -20.75 -7.33 18.83
C CYS A 71 -21.07 -7.80 20.27
N VAL A 72 -20.28 -7.44 21.28
CA VAL A 72 -20.61 -7.71 22.69
C VAL A 72 -21.63 -6.72 23.26
N LEU A 73 -21.82 -5.58 22.59
CA LEU A 73 -22.76 -4.54 22.99
C LEU A 73 -24.19 -5.01 22.77
N GLY A 74 -25.08 -4.68 23.71
CA GLY A 74 -26.50 -4.99 23.61
C GLY A 74 -27.24 -4.16 22.55
N ASP A 75 -26.70 -2.99 22.22
CA ASP A 75 -27.22 -2.07 21.21
C ASP A 75 -26.04 -1.47 20.44
N VAL A 76 -25.99 -1.75 19.13
CA VAL A 76 -24.93 -1.28 18.24
C VAL A 76 -25.48 -0.18 17.36
N SER A 77 -25.04 1.04 17.62
CA SER A 77 -25.34 2.24 16.84
C SER A 77 -24.07 2.81 16.21
N GLU A 78 -24.23 3.66 15.19
CA GLU A 78 -23.11 4.41 14.59
C GLU A 78 -22.32 5.18 15.65
N ALA A 79 -23.01 5.82 16.61
CA ALA A 79 -22.40 6.54 17.71
C ALA A 79 -21.54 5.63 18.59
N SER A 80 -22.05 4.43 18.94
CA SER A 80 -21.31 3.47 19.77
C SER A 80 -20.05 2.92 19.08
N VAL A 81 -20.13 2.65 17.76
CA VAL A 81 -19.00 2.17 16.95
C VAL A 81 -17.94 3.26 16.85
N LEU A 82 -18.35 4.48 16.47
CA LEU A 82 -17.45 5.61 16.28
C LEU A 82 -16.72 5.96 17.59
N HIS A 83 -17.46 6.00 18.71
CA HIS A 83 -16.86 6.28 20.01
C HIS A 83 -15.91 5.16 20.46
N THR A 84 -16.29 3.88 20.28
CA THR A 84 -15.42 2.73 20.59
C THR A 84 -14.10 2.83 19.84
N VAL A 85 -14.16 3.05 18.53
CA VAL A 85 -12.98 3.17 17.67
C VAL A 85 -12.13 4.37 18.06
N ARG A 86 -12.75 5.52 18.38
CA ARG A 86 -12.04 6.74 18.80
C ARG A 86 -11.26 6.52 20.10
N LEU A 87 -11.90 5.96 21.13
CA LEU A 87 -11.25 5.67 22.41
C LEU A 87 -10.08 4.70 22.25
N ARG A 88 -10.27 3.65 21.45
CA ARG A 88 -9.22 2.65 21.19
C ARG A 88 -8.05 3.28 20.44
N TYR A 89 -8.32 4.09 19.42
CA TYR A 89 -7.27 4.81 18.68
C TYR A 89 -6.47 5.76 19.58
N GLN A 90 -7.12 6.48 20.51
CA GLN A 90 -6.44 7.33 21.50
C GLN A 90 -5.52 6.55 22.45
N ARG A 91 -5.74 5.24 22.61
CA ARG A 91 -4.92 4.32 23.41
C ARG A 91 -3.89 3.56 22.58
N ASP A 92 -3.68 3.96 21.32
CA ASP A 92 -2.84 3.25 20.34
C ASP A 92 -3.31 1.82 20.02
N GLU A 93 -4.57 1.51 20.32
CA GLU A 93 -5.23 0.25 19.99
C GLU A 93 -5.93 0.37 18.63
N ILE A 94 -5.16 0.22 17.56
CA ILE A 94 -5.61 0.52 16.18
C ILE A 94 -6.58 -0.50 15.56
N TYR A 95 -6.74 -1.66 16.20
CA TYR A 95 -7.60 -2.74 15.74
C TYR A 95 -8.83 -2.88 16.65
N THR A 96 -9.99 -3.10 16.05
CA THR A 96 -11.27 -3.33 16.75
C THR A 96 -12.08 -4.37 16.00
N ASN A 97 -12.63 -5.36 16.71
CA ASN A 97 -13.41 -6.42 16.09
C ASN A 97 -14.88 -6.03 15.95
N VAL A 98 -15.49 -6.48 14.85
CA VAL A 98 -16.93 -6.47 14.61
C VAL A 98 -17.28 -7.90 14.19
N GLY A 99 -17.55 -8.75 15.18
CA GLY A 99 -17.67 -10.19 14.96
C GLY A 99 -16.34 -10.75 14.48
N HIS A 100 -16.30 -11.26 13.24
CA HIS A 100 -15.10 -11.79 12.58
C HIS A 100 -14.45 -10.79 11.60
N ILE A 101 -14.95 -9.56 11.55
CA ILE A 101 -14.36 -8.46 10.76
C ILE A 101 -13.44 -7.65 11.68
N VAL A 102 -12.25 -7.29 11.19
CA VAL A 102 -11.31 -6.41 11.92
C VAL A 102 -11.35 -5.03 11.30
N LEU A 103 -11.77 -4.03 12.06
CA LEU A 103 -11.59 -2.62 11.74
C LEU A 103 -10.16 -2.21 12.06
N ALA A 104 -9.47 -1.59 11.11
CA ALA A 104 -8.10 -1.14 11.24
C ALA A 104 -8.02 0.37 10.98
N LEU A 105 -7.41 1.12 11.90
CA LEU A 105 -7.19 2.56 11.76
C LEU A 105 -5.70 2.80 11.59
N ASN A 106 -5.31 3.51 10.54
CA ASN A 106 -3.90 3.81 10.28
C ASN A 106 -3.36 4.80 11.34
N PRO A 107 -2.38 4.41 12.17
CA PRO A 107 -1.84 5.28 13.22
C PRO A 107 -0.86 6.34 12.70
N PHE A 108 -0.37 6.24 11.46
CA PHE A 108 0.72 7.05 10.90
C PHE A 108 2.01 7.07 11.76
N LYS A 109 2.16 6.09 12.64
CA LYS A 109 3.35 5.86 13.46
C LYS A 109 3.62 4.37 13.58
N TYR A 110 4.86 4.04 13.90
CA TYR A 110 5.25 2.66 14.15
C TYR A 110 4.72 2.18 15.50
N LEU A 111 4.07 1.02 15.50
CA LEU A 111 3.61 0.30 16.70
C LEU A 111 4.23 -1.10 16.70
N GLN A 112 4.71 -1.55 17.85
CA GLN A 112 5.35 -2.86 18.03
C GLN A 112 4.29 -3.98 18.16
N LEU A 113 3.49 -4.19 17.11
CA LEU A 113 2.36 -5.15 17.11
C LEU A 113 2.60 -6.38 16.23
N TYR A 114 3.72 -6.42 15.50
CA TYR A 114 3.94 -7.41 14.43
C TYR A 114 5.17 -8.30 14.67
N GLY A 115 5.60 -8.43 15.94
CA GLY A 115 6.72 -9.27 16.32
C GLY A 115 6.42 -10.77 16.24
N PRO A 116 7.45 -11.63 16.30
CA PRO A 116 7.30 -13.08 16.21
C PRO A 116 6.41 -13.66 17.32
N ASP A 117 6.38 -13.04 18.50
CA ASP A 117 5.51 -13.45 19.61
C ASP A 117 4.03 -13.29 19.26
N PHE A 118 3.66 -12.24 18.53
CA PHE A 118 2.30 -12.06 18.02
C PHE A 118 1.97 -13.15 17.01
N VAL A 119 2.87 -13.41 16.04
CA VAL A 119 2.66 -14.47 15.05
C VAL A 119 2.37 -15.80 15.75
N ARG A 120 3.21 -16.19 16.72
CA ARG A 120 3.02 -17.42 17.50
C ARG A 120 1.69 -17.42 18.25
N THR A 121 1.40 -16.36 19.00
CA THR A 121 0.19 -16.26 19.84
C THR A 121 -1.08 -16.44 19.00
N TYR A 122 -1.20 -15.71 17.90
CA TYR A 122 -2.41 -15.77 17.06
C TYR A 122 -2.48 -17.05 16.22
N PHE A 123 -1.34 -17.61 15.81
CA PHE A 123 -1.32 -18.86 15.06
C PHE A 123 -1.68 -20.08 15.92
N GLU A 124 -1.16 -20.18 17.14
CA GLU A 124 -1.35 -21.35 18.02
C GLU A 124 -2.75 -21.40 18.65
N ASP A 125 -3.41 -20.27 18.89
CA ASP A 125 -4.67 -20.23 19.64
C ASP A 125 -5.91 -20.68 18.84
N THR A 126 -6.59 -21.75 19.24
CA THR A 126 -7.78 -22.28 18.55
C THR A 126 -8.91 -21.27 18.34
N HIS A 127 -9.12 -20.36 19.29
CA HIS A 127 -10.21 -19.38 19.27
C HIS A 127 -9.64 -17.97 19.05
N VAL A 128 -9.03 -17.75 17.87
CA VAL A 128 -8.26 -16.53 17.56
C VAL A 128 -9.01 -15.22 17.82
N PHE A 129 -10.35 -15.22 17.72
CA PHE A 129 -11.18 -14.02 17.90
C PHE A 129 -11.53 -13.72 19.37
N ASP A 130 -11.17 -14.60 20.30
CA ASP A 130 -11.22 -14.37 21.75
C ASP A 130 -9.97 -13.62 22.24
N LEU A 131 -8.89 -13.61 21.44
CA LEU A 131 -7.69 -12.81 21.66
C LEU A 131 -7.96 -11.32 21.39
N PRO A 132 -7.10 -10.41 21.90
CA PRO A 132 -7.18 -8.99 21.59
C PRO A 132 -7.25 -8.72 20.07
N PRO A 133 -8.00 -7.69 19.63
CA PRO A 133 -8.17 -7.38 18.21
C PRO A 133 -6.82 -7.18 17.51
N HIS A 134 -6.60 -7.90 16.42
CA HIS A 134 -5.37 -7.81 15.65
C HIS A 134 -5.55 -8.28 14.21
N LEU A 135 -4.75 -7.74 13.30
CA LEU A 135 -4.73 -8.15 11.90
C LEU A 135 -4.45 -9.65 11.72
N PHE A 136 -3.61 -10.24 12.57
CA PHE A 136 -3.29 -11.67 12.48
C PHE A 136 -4.46 -12.59 12.83
N GLN A 137 -5.55 -12.10 13.43
CA GLN A 137 -6.76 -12.91 13.66
C GLN A 137 -7.35 -13.40 12.34
N VAL A 138 -7.47 -12.50 11.35
CA VAL A 138 -8.04 -12.88 10.04
C VAL A 138 -7.11 -13.83 9.28
N SER A 139 -5.79 -13.62 9.37
CA SER A 139 -4.79 -14.49 8.75
C SER A 139 -4.75 -15.87 9.39
N ALA A 140 -4.74 -15.95 10.73
CA ALA A 140 -4.75 -17.21 11.46
C ALA A 140 -6.03 -18.00 11.21
N ALA A 141 -7.19 -17.34 11.20
CA ALA A 141 -8.47 -17.96 10.87
C ALA A 141 -8.48 -18.53 9.45
N ALA A 142 -7.91 -17.81 8.47
CA ALA A 142 -7.78 -18.30 7.10
C ALA A 142 -6.83 -19.52 7.01
N VAL A 143 -5.67 -19.48 7.66
CA VAL A 143 -4.75 -20.63 7.66
C VAL A 143 -5.38 -21.86 8.32
N LYS A 144 -6.09 -21.68 9.44
CA LYS A 144 -6.79 -22.79 10.11
C LYS A 144 -7.90 -23.34 9.24
N GLY A 145 -8.73 -22.47 8.66
CA GLY A 145 -9.76 -22.86 7.70
C GLY A 145 -9.21 -23.68 6.53
N LEU A 146 -8.03 -23.31 6.01
CA LEU A 146 -7.33 -24.07 4.99
C LEU A 146 -6.91 -25.46 5.49
N SER A 147 -6.25 -25.53 6.65
CA SER A 147 -5.71 -26.79 7.21
C SER A 147 -6.77 -27.77 7.72
N GLU A 148 -7.83 -27.27 8.35
CA GLU A 148 -8.86 -28.10 9.00
C GLU A 148 -9.97 -28.50 8.04
N ARG A 149 -10.35 -27.60 7.12
CA ARG A 149 -11.49 -27.83 6.21
C ARG A 149 -11.03 -28.28 4.82
N GLY A 150 -9.74 -28.15 4.50
CA GLY A 150 -9.20 -28.48 3.18
C GLY A 150 -9.79 -27.62 2.06
N LYS A 151 -10.27 -26.40 2.36
CA LYS A 151 -10.92 -25.50 1.41
C LYS A 151 -10.12 -24.21 1.22
N PRO A 152 -9.99 -23.69 -0.01
CA PRO A 152 -9.40 -22.37 -0.25
C PRO A 152 -10.08 -21.29 0.61
N GLN A 153 -9.28 -20.37 1.15
CA GLN A 153 -9.74 -19.25 1.95
C GLN A 153 -9.38 -17.93 1.27
N SER A 154 -10.12 -16.87 1.58
CA SER A 154 -9.85 -15.52 1.08
C SER A 154 -9.91 -14.50 2.20
N THR A 155 -9.12 -13.43 2.07
CA THR A 155 -9.17 -12.26 2.95
C THR A 155 -9.34 -11.03 2.09
N LEU A 156 -10.35 -10.22 2.39
CA LEU A 156 -10.65 -8.99 1.65
C LEU A 156 -10.29 -7.77 2.51
N ILE A 157 -9.47 -6.87 1.97
CA ILE A 157 -9.09 -5.61 2.61
C ILE A 157 -9.73 -4.46 1.83
N THR A 158 -10.60 -3.69 2.48
CA THR A 158 -11.27 -2.53 1.89
C THR A 158 -10.93 -1.26 2.66
N GLY A 159 -11.11 -0.10 2.02
CA GLY A 159 -10.85 1.20 2.64
C GLY A 159 -10.49 2.27 1.63
N GLU A 160 -10.61 3.53 2.03
CA GLU A 160 -10.26 4.69 1.22
C GLU A 160 -8.73 4.80 0.97
N SER A 161 -8.33 5.75 0.11
CA SER A 161 -6.91 6.07 -0.09
C SER A 161 -6.29 6.54 1.23
N GLY A 162 -5.14 5.98 1.61
CA GLY A 162 -4.46 6.30 2.87
C GLY A 162 -4.87 5.45 4.09
N ALA A 163 -5.89 4.59 3.96
CA ALA A 163 -6.36 3.74 5.05
C ALA A 163 -5.39 2.61 5.49
N GLY A 164 -4.22 2.47 4.87
CA GLY A 164 -3.23 1.45 5.24
C GLY A 164 -3.41 0.08 4.57
N LYS A 165 -4.24 -0.03 3.51
CA LYS A 165 -4.51 -1.31 2.83
C LYS A 165 -3.25 -2.07 2.40
N THR A 166 -2.32 -1.39 1.72
CA THR A 166 -1.08 -1.99 1.21
C THR A 166 -0.19 -2.49 2.36
N GLU A 167 -0.07 -1.71 3.44
CA GLU A 167 0.69 -2.12 4.62
C GLU A 167 0.06 -3.34 5.31
N SER A 168 -1.26 -3.35 5.47
CA SER A 168 -1.97 -4.53 5.97
C SER A 168 -1.73 -5.75 5.09
N THR A 169 -1.71 -5.61 3.75
CA THR A 169 -1.38 -6.73 2.85
C THR A 169 0.04 -7.26 3.10
N LYS A 170 1.04 -6.39 3.25
CA LYS A 170 2.42 -6.79 3.54
C LYS A 170 2.51 -7.58 4.85
N LEU A 171 1.86 -7.08 5.90
CA LEU A 171 1.84 -7.73 7.21
C LEU A 171 1.16 -9.09 7.19
N ILE A 172 0.08 -9.25 6.41
CA ILE A 172 -0.56 -10.56 6.19
C ILE A 172 0.38 -11.51 5.46
N LEU A 173 1.04 -11.06 4.38
CA LEU A 173 1.99 -11.91 3.64
C LEU A 173 3.19 -12.32 4.51
N GLN A 174 3.69 -11.42 5.36
CA GLN A 174 4.73 -11.73 6.34
C GLN A 174 4.25 -12.80 7.33
N PHE A 175 3.06 -12.63 7.91
CA PHE A 175 2.48 -13.62 8.82
C PHE A 175 2.36 -15.01 8.16
N LEU A 176 1.90 -15.07 6.90
CA LEU A 176 1.78 -16.32 6.15
C LEU A 176 3.14 -16.98 5.89
N ALA A 177 4.17 -16.19 5.59
CA ALA A 177 5.55 -16.66 5.45
C ALA A 177 6.09 -17.24 6.77
N ASP A 178 5.95 -16.50 7.87
CA ASP A 178 6.44 -16.90 9.19
C ASP A 178 5.75 -18.18 9.69
N VAL A 179 4.43 -18.29 9.49
CA VAL A 179 3.66 -19.50 9.83
C VAL A 179 4.15 -20.73 9.04
N SER A 180 4.53 -20.53 7.78
CA SER A 180 5.11 -21.59 6.96
C SER A 180 6.44 -22.08 7.53
N GLU A 181 7.29 -21.16 8.00
CA GLU A 181 8.57 -21.48 8.64
C GLU A 181 8.38 -22.19 9.99
N LEU A 182 7.45 -21.73 10.82
CA LEU A 182 7.09 -22.38 12.09
C LEU A 182 6.58 -23.82 11.88
N SER A 183 5.76 -24.04 10.85
CA SER A 183 5.22 -25.36 10.51
C SER A 183 6.31 -26.30 9.96
N SER A 184 7.31 -25.75 9.27
CA SER A 184 8.46 -26.53 8.78
C SER A 184 9.43 -26.92 9.91
N SER A 185 9.72 -26.01 10.84
CA SER A 185 10.67 -26.23 11.94
C SER A 185 10.15 -27.20 13.00
N SER A 186 8.84 -27.14 13.32
CA SER A 186 8.17 -28.08 14.23
C SER A 186 8.17 -29.53 13.73
N SER A 187 8.38 -29.75 12.42
CA SER A 187 8.52 -31.09 11.85
C SER A 187 9.89 -31.74 12.07
N SER A 188 10.90 -30.99 12.55
CA SER A 188 12.27 -31.46 12.76
C SER A 188 12.59 -31.93 14.20
N SER A 189 11.68 -31.73 15.16
CA SER A 189 11.94 -31.97 16.59
C SER A 189 11.12 -33.09 17.26
N PHE A 190 10.28 -33.83 16.54
CA PHE A 190 9.56 -34.99 17.10
C PHE A 190 10.32 -36.31 16.89
N LYS A 191 11.28 -36.60 17.78
CA LYS A 191 11.65 -38.01 18.07
C LYS A 191 10.58 -38.59 18.99
N VAL A 192 9.82 -39.54 18.44
CA VAL A 192 8.91 -40.41 19.19
C VAL A 192 9.70 -41.17 20.26
N SER A 193 9.44 -40.89 21.54
CA SER A 193 9.68 -41.86 22.61
C SER A 193 8.32 -42.41 23.08
N SER A 194 8.13 -43.68 22.80
CA SER A 194 7.06 -44.55 23.25
C SER A 194 6.88 -44.54 24.78
N GLY A 195 5.62 -44.35 25.20
CA GLY A 195 4.97 -44.96 26.37
C GLY A 195 5.68 -44.98 27.72
N ALA A 196 5.19 -44.16 28.66
CA ALA A 196 4.78 -44.62 30.00
C ALA A 196 3.95 -43.53 30.70
N ARG A 197 2.72 -43.88 31.11
CA ARG A 197 1.95 -43.16 32.14
C ARG A 197 2.56 -43.45 33.52
N LEU A 198 2.53 -42.48 34.44
CA LEU A 198 1.90 -42.56 35.78
C LEU A 198 2.47 -41.51 36.77
N VAL A 199 1.60 -40.59 37.20
CA VAL A 199 1.18 -40.28 38.59
C VAL A 199 2.22 -39.78 39.64
N GLU A 200 1.85 -38.62 40.21
CA GLU A 200 2.02 -38.14 41.60
C GLU A 200 3.31 -37.38 42.05
N ARG A 201 3.11 -36.11 42.44
CA ARG A 201 3.01 -35.65 43.86
C ARG A 201 3.91 -34.45 44.25
N ALA A 202 3.20 -33.37 44.59
CA ALA A 202 3.34 -32.44 45.72
C ALA A 202 4.73 -31.94 46.19
N GLU A 203 4.79 -30.60 46.23
CA GLU A 203 5.30 -29.76 47.32
C GLU A 203 6.68 -30.06 47.95
N ARG A 204 7.57 -29.07 47.82
CA ARG A 204 8.21 -28.46 49.01
C ARG A 204 8.95 -27.16 48.68
N ASN A 205 8.47 -26.08 49.32
CA ASN A 205 9.25 -24.89 49.65
C ASN A 205 10.43 -25.25 50.57
N ARG A 206 11.58 -24.58 50.37
CA ARG A 206 12.58 -24.11 51.36
C ARG A 206 13.77 -23.51 50.59
N SER A 207 13.91 -22.19 50.50
CA SER A 207 14.45 -21.23 51.50
C SER A 207 15.96 -20.98 51.36
N ILE A 208 16.29 -19.72 51.06
CA ILE A 208 17.26 -18.85 51.76
C ILE A 208 18.76 -19.22 51.69
N SER A 209 19.56 -18.37 51.03
CA SER A 209 20.60 -17.49 51.61
C SER A 209 21.49 -16.91 50.49
N GLN A 210 21.47 -15.61 50.22
CA GLN A 210 22.30 -14.55 50.84
C GLN A 210 23.83 -14.76 50.74
N LYS A 211 24.51 -13.96 49.90
CA LYS A 211 25.47 -12.91 50.32
C LYS A 211 26.22 -12.24 49.16
N ASP A 212 26.10 -10.91 49.12
CA ASP A 212 27.13 -9.88 49.00
C ASP A 212 28.38 -10.10 48.12
N ARG A 213 28.56 -9.19 47.15
CA ARG A 213 29.57 -8.10 47.25
C ARG A 213 29.43 -7.14 46.07
N GLY A 214 29.43 -5.83 46.36
CA GLY A 214 29.30 -4.76 45.38
C GLY A 214 30.61 -4.35 44.70
N SER A 215 30.48 -3.54 43.66
CA SER A 215 31.41 -2.45 43.34
C SER A 215 30.73 -1.45 42.41
N CYS A 216 30.95 -0.17 42.70
CA CYS A 216 30.59 1.00 41.91
C CYS A 216 31.48 1.09 40.65
N GLY A 217 30.94 1.64 39.55
CA GLY A 217 31.65 1.90 38.31
C GLY A 217 30.81 2.70 37.32
N THR A 218 31.22 3.94 37.13
CA THR A 218 30.72 5.04 36.29
C THR A 218 30.47 4.75 34.80
N GLY A 219 29.43 5.40 34.25
CA GLY A 219 29.38 6.14 32.97
C GLY A 219 29.89 5.48 31.67
N GLY A 220 29.03 5.42 30.65
CA GLY A 220 29.47 5.18 29.27
C GLY A 220 28.31 4.87 28.33
N ASP A 221 28.20 5.66 27.27
CA ASP A 221 27.22 5.61 26.19
C ASP A 221 27.15 4.26 25.47
N ASN A 222 25.93 3.76 25.21
CA ASN A 222 25.71 2.58 24.37
C ASN A 222 25.16 2.97 23.00
N ALA A 223 26.08 3.24 22.08
CA ALA A 223 25.85 3.13 20.65
C ALA A 223 25.94 1.64 20.25
N LEU A 224 24.90 1.13 19.58
CA LEU A 224 24.86 -0.22 19.01
C LEU A 224 25.90 -0.36 17.90
N GLN A 225 26.99 -1.08 18.18
CA GLN A 225 27.95 -1.55 17.19
C GLN A 225 27.43 -2.83 16.51
N SER A 226 27.35 -2.76 15.19
CA SER A 226 27.15 -3.87 14.27
C SER A 226 28.40 -4.76 14.21
N GLY A 227 28.25 -6.03 14.61
CA GLY A 227 29.27 -7.05 14.43
C GLY A 227 29.28 -7.56 12.99
N VAL A 228 30.31 -7.18 12.23
CA VAL A 228 30.59 -7.73 10.90
C VAL A 228 31.36 -9.05 11.07
N GLY A 229 30.68 -10.17 10.82
CA GLY A 229 31.30 -11.48 10.66
C GLY A 229 31.68 -11.70 9.19
N SER A 230 32.98 -11.75 8.92
CA SER A 230 33.55 -12.19 7.64
C SER A 230 33.41 -13.71 7.49
N GLY A 231 32.78 -14.16 6.41
CA GLY A 231 32.66 -15.58 6.05
C GLY A 231 32.06 -15.75 4.66
N SER A 232 32.88 -16.22 3.72
CA SER A 232 32.52 -16.56 2.34
C SER A 232 31.36 -17.57 2.26
N GLN A 233 30.25 -17.19 1.62
CA GLN A 233 29.23 -18.15 1.16
C GLN A 233 28.74 -17.77 -0.24
N GLY A 234 28.67 -18.78 -1.12
CA GLY A 234 28.04 -18.66 -2.44
C GLY A 234 26.57 -18.28 -2.30
N ARG A 235 26.02 -17.65 -3.34
CA ARG A 235 24.62 -17.20 -3.44
C ARG A 235 23.67 -18.28 -2.90
N GLU A 236 23.22 -18.13 -1.65
CA GLU A 236 22.04 -18.82 -1.15
C GLU A 236 20.86 -18.41 -2.04
N ALA A 237 20.16 -19.39 -2.60
CA ALA A 237 18.92 -19.11 -3.33
C ALA A 237 17.94 -18.48 -2.32
N THR A 238 17.57 -17.21 -2.55
CA THR A 238 16.57 -16.50 -1.74
C THR A 238 15.31 -17.34 -1.60
N SER A 239 14.82 -17.48 -0.36
CA SER A 239 13.64 -18.28 -0.04
C SER A 239 12.42 -17.78 -0.83
N LEU A 240 11.51 -18.70 -1.17
CA LEU A 240 10.27 -18.34 -1.89
C LEU A 240 9.44 -17.32 -1.10
N GLN A 241 9.45 -17.43 0.22
CA GLN A 241 8.83 -16.50 1.16
C GLN A 241 9.39 -15.09 0.99
N GLN A 242 10.71 -14.95 0.94
CA GLN A 242 11.35 -13.66 0.71
C GLN A 242 10.96 -13.09 -0.66
N ARG A 243 10.91 -13.92 -1.70
CA ARG A 243 10.46 -13.48 -3.04
C ARG A 243 9.04 -12.94 -3.02
N ILE A 244 8.13 -13.53 -2.24
CA ILE A 244 6.75 -13.05 -2.11
C ILE A 244 6.72 -11.63 -1.50
N LEU A 245 7.57 -11.34 -0.52
CA LEU A 245 7.64 -10.01 0.09
C LEU A 245 8.20 -8.97 -0.87
N GLU A 246 9.17 -9.36 -1.73
CA GLU A 246 9.79 -8.50 -2.75
C GLU A 246 8.86 -8.12 -3.92
N ILE A 247 7.67 -8.71 -4.01
CA ILE A 247 6.64 -8.26 -4.96
C ILE A 247 6.29 -6.79 -4.71
N SER A 248 6.22 -6.38 -3.44
CA SER A 248 5.66 -5.07 -3.08
C SER A 248 6.46 -3.91 -3.66
N PRO A 249 7.79 -3.80 -3.49
CA PRO A 249 8.56 -2.70 -4.07
C PRO A 249 8.39 -2.55 -5.59
N VAL A 250 8.29 -3.67 -6.32
CA VAL A 250 8.05 -3.65 -7.78
C VAL A 250 6.66 -3.08 -8.10
N LEU A 251 5.63 -3.62 -7.47
CA LEU A 251 4.25 -3.18 -7.69
C LEU A 251 4.01 -1.74 -7.23
N GLU A 252 4.68 -1.29 -6.17
CA GLU A 252 4.58 0.09 -5.69
C GLU A 252 5.27 1.05 -6.66
N SER A 253 6.45 0.71 -7.14
CA SER A 253 7.19 1.55 -8.10
C SER A 253 6.39 1.79 -9.40
N PHE A 254 5.76 0.74 -9.94
CA PHE A 254 5.02 0.81 -11.21
C PHE A 254 3.52 1.10 -11.07
N GLY A 255 2.93 0.89 -9.89
CA GLY A 255 1.48 0.94 -9.69
C GLY A 255 1.02 1.95 -8.65
N ASN A 256 1.93 2.57 -7.89
CA ASN A 256 1.60 3.60 -6.92
C ASN A 256 2.05 4.98 -7.38
N ALA A 257 1.33 5.99 -6.89
CA ALA A 257 1.64 7.39 -7.10
C ALA A 257 1.30 8.22 -5.86
N SER A 258 1.94 9.39 -5.75
CA SER A 258 1.62 10.36 -4.71
C SER A 258 0.31 11.08 -5.02
N THR A 259 -0.60 11.10 -4.04
CA THR A 259 -1.82 11.91 -4.05
C THR A 259 -1.78 12.96 -2.95
N SER A 260 -2.73 13.90 -2.97
CA SER A 260 -2.84 14.96 -1.94
C SER A 260 -2.98 14.44 -0.50
N ARG A 261 -3.43 13.20 -0.31
CA ARG A 261 -3.66 12.58 1.02
C ARG A 261 -2.73 11.41 1.32
N ASN A 262 -2.09 10.82 0.31
CA ASN A 262 -1.29 9.62 0.47
C ASN A 262 -0.09 9.65 -0.48
N PRO A 263 1.15 9.75 0.02
CA PRO A 263 2.35 9.80 -0.83
C PRO A 263 2.61 8.49 -1.60
N ASN A 264 2.05 7.36 -1.17
CA ASN A 264 2.26 6.05 -1.80
C ASN A 264 0.92 5.34 -2.01
N SER A 265 0.09 5.86 -2.92
CA SER A 265 -1.27 5.34 -3.16
C SER A 265 -1.32 4.38 -4.34
N SER A 266 -1.77 3.15 -4.11
CA SER A 266 -2.00 2.18 -5.19
C SER A 266 -3.11 2.64 -6.12
N ARG A 267 -2.78 2.76 -7.41
CA ARG A 267 -3.70 3.18 -8.49
C ARG A 267 -4.15 1.99 -9.35
N PHE A 268 -4.19 0.81 -8.74
CA PHE A 268 -4.65 -0.45 -9.32
C PHE A 268 -5.17 -1.38 -8.21
N GLY A 269 -6.07 -2.30 -8.56
CA GLY A 269 -6.51 -3.40 -7.70
C GLY A 269 -5.56 -4.58 -7.78
N LYS A 270 -5.42 -5.32 -6.68
CA LYS A 270 -4.49 -6.45 -6.56
C LYS A 270 -5.17 -7.62 -5.86
N TRP A 271 -5.06 -8.80 -6.48
CA TRP A 271 -5.45 -10.09 -5.93
C TRP A 271 -4.19 -10.95 -5.86
N ILE A 272 -3.87 -11.43 -4.67
CA ILE A 272 -2.67 -12.23 -4.42
C ILE A 272 -3.12 -13.58 -3.90
N GLU A 273 -2.71 -14.63 -4.60
CA GLU A 273 -2.96 -16.02 -4.25
C GLU A 273 -1.67 -16.60 -3.71
N VAL A 274 -1.73 -17.25 -2.55
CA VAL A 274 -0.60 -17.96 -1.97
C VAL A 274 -0.98 -19.43 -1.88
N TYR A 275 -0.21 -20.27 -2.54
CA TYR A 275 -0.45 -21.70 -2.59
C TYR A 275 0.30 -22.40 -1.46
N PHE A 276 -0.43 -23.18 -0.67
CA PHE A 276 0.14 -23.99 0.41
C PHE A 276 0.03 -25.47 0.06
N GLY A 277 1.07 -26.22 0.40
CA GLY A 277 1.09 -27.67 0.35
C GLY A 277 0.91 -28.27 1.73
N ASP A 278 1.35 -29.51 1.87
CA ASP A 278 1.31 -30.24 3.14
C ASP A 278 2.02 -29.45 4.25
N LYS A 279 1.43 -29.51 5.46
CA LYS A 279 1.94 -28.84 6.67
C LYS A 279 2.17 -27.33 6.47
N LEU A 280 1.30 -26.67 5.69
CA LEU A 280 1.33 -25.22 5.46
C LEU A 280 2.65 -24.71 4.86
N LYS A 281 3.35 -25.56 4.09
CA LYS A 281 4.52 -25.13 3.33
C LYS A 281 4.07 -24.28 2.13
N VAL A 282 4.58 -23.06 2.00
CA VAL A 282 4.33 -22.22 0.83
C VAL A 282 4.97 -22.89 -0.40
N LEU A 283 4.15 -23.17 -1.42
CA LEU A 283 4.54 -23.76 -2.69
C LEU A 283 4.78 -22.72 -3.77
N GLY A 284 4.04 -21.62 -3.75
CA GLY A 284 4.12 -20.56 -4.75
C GLY A 284 3.17 -19.41 -4.44
N ALA A 285 3.19 -18.40 -5.29
CA ALA A 285 2.22 -17.33 -5.29
C ALA A 285 1.87 -16.87 -6.71
N SER A 286 0.70 -16.26 -6.87
CA SER A 286 0.24 -15.65 -8.11
C SER A 286 -0.38 -14.29 -7.81
N ILE A 287 -0.17 -13.32 -8.70
CA ILE A 287 -0.71 -11.98 -8.61
C ILE A 287 -1.60 -11.73 -9.82
N THR A 288 -2.81 -11.25 -9.57
CA THR A 288 -3.66 -10.67 -10.60
C THR A 288 -3.87 -9.19 -10.32
N SER A 289 -3.57 -8.34 -11.29
CA SER A 289 -3.87 -6.91 -11.20
C SER A 289 -5.16 -6.55 -11.93
N TYR A 290 -5.85 -5.54 -11.43
CA TYR A 290 -7.06 -4.99 -12.04
C TYR A 290 -6.94 -3.48 -12.20
N LEU A 291 -7.37 -2.97 -13.36
CA LEU A 291 -7.66 -1.55 -13.57
C LEU A 291 -6.52 -0.60 -13.14
N LEU A 292 -5.32 -0.80 -13.68
CA LEU A 292 -4.27 0.21 -13.59
C LEU A 292 -4.77 1.53 -14.20
N GLU A 293 -4.58 2.64 -13.49
CA GLU A 293 -4.93 3.98 -13.97
C GLU A 293 -3.96 4.44 -15.08
N LEU A 294 -4.10 3.85 -16.27
CA LEU A 294 -3.29 4.21 -17.44
C LEU A 294 -3.32 5.70 -17.80
N PRO A 295 -4.45 6.44 -17.68
CA PRO A 295 -4.44 7.87 -17.95
C PRO A 295 -3.37 8.66 -17.17
N ARG A 296 -2.99 8.19 -15.97
CA ARG A 296 -1.96 8.80 -15.11
C ARG A 296 -0.61 8.92 -15.79
N VAL A 297 -0.24 7.93 -16.62
CA VAL A 297 1.03 7.90 -17.36
C VAL A 297 1.26 9.20 -18.12
N THR A 298 0.19 9.76 -18.68
CA THR A 298 0.27 10.95 -19.54
C THR A 298 -0.20 12.23 -18.87
N ARG A 299 -0.97 12.13 -17.78
CA ARG A 299 -1.70 13.25 -17.18
C ARG A 299 -1.89 13.04 -15.69
N HIS A 300 -1.56 14.05 -14.88
CA HIS A 300 -1.90 14.09 -13.46
C HIS A 300 -2.20 15.53 -13.04
N ILE A 301 -2.95 15.69 -11.96
CA ILE A 301 -3.39 17.01 -11.47
C ILE A 301 -2.32 17.65 -10.58
N ALA A 302 -2.37 18.97 -10.44
CA ALA A 302 -1.55 19.70 -9.48
C ALA A 302 -1.72 19.15 -8.05
N GLY A 303 -0.61 19.01 -7.33
CA GLY A 303 -0.56 18.40 -5.99
C GLY A 303 -0.45 16.86 -5.98
N GLU A 304 -0.46 16.21 -7.14
CA GLU A 304 -0.16 14.79 -7.28
C GLU A 304 1.11 14.56 -8.10
N ARG A 305 1.65 13.33 -8.06
CA ARG A 305 2.75 12.88 -8.92
C ARG A 305 2.27 11.81 -9.90
N ASN A 306 3.07 11.59 -10.96
CA ASN A 306 2.97 10.39 -11.77
C ASN A 306 3.47 9.14 -10.98
N TYR A 307 3.51 7.97 -11.61
CA TYR A 307 4.02 6.74 -10.98
C TYR A 307 5.48 6.90 -10.51
N HIS A 308 5.81 6.29 -9.36
CA HIS A 308 7.13 6.45 -8.73
C HIS A 308 8.29 6.06 -9.64
N VAL A 309 8.14 5.01 -10.45
CA VAL A 309 9.20 4.48 -11.33
C VAL A 309 9.81 5.54 -12.24
N PHE A 310 9.03 6.53 -12.69
CA PHE A 310 9.57 7.59 -13.53
C PHE A 310 10.57 8.47 -12.78
N TYR A 311 10.24 8.85 -11.55
CA TYR A 311 11.09 9.70 -10.73
C TYR A 311 12.28 8.91 -10.17
N GLN A 312 12.04 7.68 -9.74
CA GLN A 312 13.08 6.74 -9.32
C GLN A 312 14.12 6.53 -10.42
N LEU A 313 13.70 6.36 -11.69
CA LEU A 313 14.63 6.24 -12.81
C LEU A 313 15.44 7.53 -13.01
N VAL A 314 14.77 8.69 -13.08
CA VAL A 314 15.42 10.00 -13.34
C VAL A 314 16.46 10.33 -12.26
N HIS A 315 16.15 10.11 -10.98
CA HIS A 315 17.09 10.33 -9.87
C HIS A 315 18.15 9.23 -9.80
N GLY A 316 17.79 8.00 -10.19
CA GLY A 316 18.68 6.85 -10.28
C GLY A 316 19.78 6.96 -11.33
N LEU A 317 19.65 7.84 -12.33
CA LEU A 317 20.64 7.99 -13.43
C LEU A 317 22.07 8.31 -12.93
N ASN A 318 22.19 9.02 -11.81
CA ASN A 318 23.48 9.43 -11.24
C ASN A 318 24.09 8.41 -10.25
N THR A 319 23.42 7.29 -10.04
CA THR A 319 23.88 6.27 -9.09
C THR A 319 24.93 5.35 -9.70
N SER A 320 25.74 4.73 -8.83
CA SER A 320 26.59 3.59 -9.19
C SER A 320 25.81 2.44 -9.82
N ASP A 321 24.50 2.39 -9.57
CA ASP A 321 23.62 1.30 -9.98
C ASP A 321 23.32 1.30 -11.50
N LEU A 322 23.49 2.43 -12.19
CA LEU A 322 23.24 2.55 -13.64
C LEU A 322 24.48 3.02 -14.44
N VAL A 323 25.68 3.01 -13.84
CA VAL A 323 26.90 3.48 -14.51
C VAL A 323 27.14 2.71 -15.81
N GLY A 324 27.31 3.46 -16.92
CA GLY A 324 27.53 2.93 -18.26
C GLY A 324 26.27 2.61 -19.06
N VAL A 325 25.10 2.47 -18.42
CA VAL A 325 23.80 2.31 -19.10
C VAL A 325 22.93 3.55 -19.03
N ALA A 326 23.13 4.42 -18.05
CA ALA A 326 22.36 5.67 -17.90
C ALA A 326 22.41 6.55 -19.17
N GLU A 327 23.60 6.67 -19.80
CA GLU A 327 23.77 7.44 -21.03
C GLU A 327 22.97 6.85 -22.20
N THR A 328 22.73 5.54 -22.21
CA THR A 328 21.95 4.88 -23.28
C THR A 328 20.48 5.31 -23.24
N TYR A 329 19.96 5.70 -22.07
CA TYR A 329 18.60 6.18 -21.92
C TYR A 329 18.39 7.60 -22.45
N ARG A 330 19.45 8.37 -22.69
CA ARG A 330 19.41 9.76 -23.20
C ARG A 330 18.50 10.70 -22.41
N LEU A 331 18.35 10.45 -21.11
CA LEU A 331 17.56 11.27 -20.20
C LEU A 331 18.44 12.30 -19.49
N GLY A 332 17.87 13.47 -19.23
CA GLY A 332 18.38 14.41 -18.22
C GLY A 332 17.94 14.00 -16.81
N THR A 333 18.56 14.62 -15.80
CA THR A 333 18.27 14.35 -14.37
C THR A 333 17.20 15.29 -13.81
N ASP A 334 16.75 16.29 -14.58
CA ASP A 334 15.68 17.19 -14.17
C ASP A 334 14.32 16.58 -14.52
N SER A 335 13.56 16.18 -13.50
CA SER A 335 12.21 15.63 -13.67
C SER A 335 11.23 16.62 -14.32
N LEU A 336 11.42 17.93 -14.13
CA LEU A 336 10.54 18.96 -14.70
C LEU A 336 10.75 19.17 -16.20
N ALA A 337 11.84 18.63 -16.77
CA ALA A 337 12.09 18.64 -18.21
C ALA A 337 11.18 17.67 -18.99
N PHE A 338 10.43 16.80 -18.30
CA PHE A 338 9.56 15.81 -18.92
C PHE A 338 8.08 16.19 -18.77
N SER A 339 7.40 16.41 -19.90
CA SER A 339 5.99 16.82 -19.96
C SER A 339 5.05 15.91 -19.16
N TYR A 340 5.26 14.59 -19.18
CA TYR A 340 4.45 13.64 -18.42
C TYR A 340 4.70 13.66 -16.91
N LEU A 341 5.77 14.30 -16.43
CA LEU A 341 6.07 14.49 -15.01
C LEU A 341 5.68 15.88 -14.51
N THR A 342 5.28 16.77 -15.41
CA THR A 342 4.69 18.07 -15.05
C THR A 342 3.17 17.97 -14.88
N PRO A 343 2.61 18.47 -13.77
CA PRO A 343 1.17 18.42 -13.55
C PRO A 343 0.44 19.38 -14.49
N GLN A 344 -0.79 19.01 -14.85
CA GLN A 344 -1.66 19.88 -15.65
C GLN A 344 -2.36 20.86 -14.72
N GLU A 345 -2.27 22.16 -15.04
CA GLU A 345 -3.05 23.19 -14.37
C GLU A 345 -4.54 22.88 -14.58
N GLN A 346 -5.30 22.76 -13.49
CA GLN A 346 -6.75 22.76 -13.61
C GLN A 346 -7.15 24.15 -14.12
N THR A 347 -7.80 24.19 -15.30
CA THR A 347 -8.53 25.37 -15.75
C THR A 347 -9.74 25.58 -14.84
N VAL A 348 -9.51 26.03 -13.61
CA VAL A 348 -10.54 26.67 -12.81
C VAL A 348 -10.62 28.10 -13.34
N ASN A 349 -11.75 28.42 -13.95
CA ASN A 349 -12.13 29.80 -14.26
C ASN A 349 -12.33 30.58 -12.95
N THR A 350 -11.26 30.92 -12.28
CA THR A 350 -11.26 31.92 -11.21
C THR A 350 -10.36 33.05 -11.67
N LYS A 351 -11.00 34.12 -12.16
CA LYS A 351 -10.42 35.45 -12.10
C LYS A 351 -10.19 35.77 -10.62
N SER A 352 -9.02 35.46 -10.09
CA SER A 352 -8.57 35.95 -8.80
C SER A 352 -7.13 36.41 -8.91
N THR A 353 -7.03 37.74 -8.86
CA THR A 353 -5.92 38.60 -8.43
C THR A 353 -4.71 37.90 -7.82
N LYS A 354 -3.53 38.30 -8.33
CA LYS A 354 -2.22 38.20 -7.66
C LYS A 354 -2.33 38.66 -6.19
N ALA A 355 -2.23 37.73 -5.26
CA ALA A 355 -1.76 37.93 -3.89
C ALA A 355 -1.50 36.55 -3.27
N ASP A 356 -0.27 36.36 -2.80
CA ASP A 356 0.15 35.41 -1.77
C ASP A 356 -0.13 33.93 -2.03
N THR A 357 0.63 33.34 -2.96
CA THR A 357 0.80 31.89 -3.00
C THR A 357 1.85 31.50 -1.97
N GLU A 358 1.42 31.38 -0.71
CA GLU A 358 2.08 30.47 0.21
C GLU A 358 2.17 29.11 -0.50
N VAL A 359 3.41 28.64 -0.66
CA VAL A 359 3.72 27.36 -1.27
C VAL A 359 2.99 26.29 -0.46
N SER A 360 1.87 25.82 -1.00
CA SER A 360 1.17 24.63 -0.51
C SER A 360 2.22 23.57 -0.19
N SER A 361 2.17 23.11 1.06
CA SER A 361 3.11 22.22 1.73
C SER A 361 3.81 21.25 0.76
N PRO A 362 5.15 21.11 0.84
CA PRO A 362 5.86 20.17 0.00
C PRO A 362 5.21 18.79 0.19
N ALA A 363 4.93 18.11 -0.92
CA ALA A 363 4.59 16.69 -0.87
C ALA A 363 5.61 16.00 0.06
N PRO A 364 5.22 14.98 0.84
CA PRO A 364 6.14 14.26 1.71
C PRO A 364 7.42 13.94 0.95
N ASP A 365 8.57 14.15 1.58
CA ASP A 365 9.88 13.94 0.97
C ASP A 365 10.01 12.45 0.62
N ILE A 366 9.60 12.08 -0.61
CA ILE A 366 9.68 10.73 -1.13
C ILE A 366 11.12 10.56 -1.59
N ASP A 367 11.86 9.70 -0.89
CA ASP A 367 13.22 9.34 -1.27
C ASP A 367 13.20 8.40 -2.49
N ASP A 368 13.15 9.01 -3.67
CA ASP A 368 13.16 8.32 -4.95
C ASP A 368 14.47 7.53 -5.19
N LEU A 369 15.58 7.92 -4.54
CA LEU A 369 16.87 7.25 -4.69
C LEU A 369 16.89 5.92 -3.95
N THR A 370 16.47 5.95 -2.67
CA THR A 370 16.31 4.72 -1.87
C THR A 370 15.27 3.81 -2.52
N GLY A 371 14.14 4.36 -2.96
CA GLY A 371 13.12 3.61 -3.68
C GLY A 371 13.62 2.95 -4.97
N PHE A 372 14.53 3.61 -5.70
CA PHE A 372 15.15 3.04 -6.90
C PHE A 372 16.08 1.86 -6.58
N SER A 373 16.93 1.99 -5.55
CA SER A 373 17.80 0.89 -5.11
C SER A 373 16.99 -0.30 -4.59
N GLU A 374 15.89 -0.04 -3.87
CA GLU A 374 14.94 -1.07 -3.43
C GLU A 374 14.28 -1.78 -4.61
N LEU A 375 13.81 -1.03 -5.62
CA LEU A 375 13.22 -1.58 -6.84
C LEU A 375 14.20 -2.52 -7.56
N LYS A 376 15.44 -2.07 -7.76
CA LYS A 376 16.48 -2.89 -8.43
C LYS A 376 16.78 -4.18 -7.68
N ARG A 377 16.89 -4.08 -6.35
CA ARG A 377 17.11 -5.24 -5.48
C ARG A 377 15.94 -6.22 -5.55
N ALA A 378 14.71 -5.72 -5.47
CA ALA A 378 13.49 -6.53 -5.57
C ALA A 378 13.37 -7.24 -6.92
N LEU A 379 13.62 -6.52 -8.03
CA LEU A 379 13.68 -7.09 -9.38
C LEU A 379 14.72 -8.22 -9.45
N LEU A 380 15.90 -8.05 -8.87
CA LEU A 380 16.93 -9.09 -8.88
C LEU A 380 16.48 -10.35 -8.10
N VAL A 381 15.88 -10.17 -6.92
CA VAL A 381 15.37 -11.29 -6.09
C VAL A 381 14.22 -12.04 -6.79
N LEU A 382 13.38 -11.32 -7.54
CA LEU A 382 12.29 -11.88 -8.33
C LEU A 382 12.74 -12.53 -9.66
N GLY A 383 14.05 -12.60 -9.92
CA GLY A 383 14.61 -13.29 -11.09
C GLY A 383 14.79 -12.42 -12.34
N PHE A 384 14.59 -11.09 -12.24
CA PHE A 384 14.88 -10.18 -13.34
C PHE A 384 16.38 -9.91 -13.41
N SER A 385 17.03 -10.50 -14.42
CA SER A 385 18.45 -10.30 -14.69
C SER A 385 18.80 -8.81 -14.91
N PRO A 386 20.04 -8.37 -14.67
CA PRO A 386 20.45 -6.98 -14.93
C PRO A 386 20.16 -6.50 -16.36
N SER A 387 20.34 -7.36 -17.37
CA SER A 387 19.97 -7.04 -18.75
C SER A 387 18.47 -6.83 -18.92
N THR A 388 17.64 -7.65 -18.26
CA THR A 388 16.19 -7.51 -18.28
C THR A 388 15.75 -6.22 -17.57
N GLN A 389 16.37 -5.88 -16.44
CA GLN A 389 16.15 -4.61 -15.75
C GLN A 389 16.47 -3.42 -16.65
N ASN A 390 17.58 -3.47 -17.39
CA ASN A 390 17.91 -2.43 -18.36
C ASN A 390 16.87 -2.30 -19.46
N SER A 391 16.33 -3.41 -19.98
CA SER A 391 15.22 -3.36 -20.95
C SER A 391 13.96 -2.75 -20.37
N ILE A 392 13.61 -3.06 -19.11
CA ILE A 392 12.48 -2.44 -18.41
C ILE A 392 12.68 -0.92 -18.31
N PHE A 393 13.85 -0.47 -17.85
CA PHE A 393 14.16 0.94 -17.71
C PHE A 393 14.27 1.67 -19.06
N SER A 394 14.73 0.99 -20.12
CA SER A 394 14.71 1.49 -21.50
C SER A 394 13.28 1.84 -21.95
N ILE A 395 12.30 0.98 -21.64
CA ILE A 395 10.89 1.23 -21.97
C ILE A 395 10.34 2.42 -21.15
N VAL A 396 10.68 2.52 -19.87
CA VAL A 396 10.27 3.65 -19.01
C VAL A 396 10.88 4.97 -19.54
N ALA A 397 12.16 4.97 -19.92
CA ALA A 397 12.83 6.10 -20.53
C ALA A 397 12.19 6.51 -21.86
N ALA A 398 11.84 5.54 -22.71
CA ALA A 398 11.16 5.81 -23.98
C ALA A 398 9.82 6.52 -23.77
N ILE A 399 9.06 6.16 -22.75
CA ILE A 399 7.79 6.82 -22.41
C ILE A 399 8.01 8.29 -22.01
N LEU A 400 9.08 8.59 -21.26
CA LEU A 400 9.44 9.97 -20.91
C LEU A 400 9.82 10.78 -22.16
N HIS A 401 10.60 10.19 -23.07
CA HIS A 401 10.88 10.83 -24.36
C HIS A 401 9.62 11.06 -25.19
N LEU A 402 8.71 10.07 -25.26
CA LEU A 402 7.44 10.22 -25.97
C LEU A 402 6.66 11.42 -25.46
N GLY A 403 6.62 11.68 -24.15
CA GLY A 403 5.91 12.83 -23.60
C GLY A 403 6.39 14.20 -24.11
N ASN A 404 7.64 14.29 -24.55
CA ASN A 404 8.24 15.52 -25.08
C ASN A 404 8.14 15.64 -26.61
N VAL A 405 7.57 14.64 -27.31
CA VAL A 405 7.31 14.74 -28.75
C VAL A 405 6.14 15.67 -29.00
N THR A 406 6.35 16.72 -29.79
CA THR A 406 5.35 17.76 -30.11
C THR A 406 5.08 17.81 -31.61
N PHE A 407 3.88 18.25 -31.97
CA PHE A 407 3.43 18.30 -33.37
C PHE A 407 3.04 19.73 -33.77
N ALA A 408 3.25 20.07 -35.04
CA ALA A 408 2.80 21.33 -35.64
C ALA A 408 2.05 21.06 -36.96
N PRO A 409 1.04 21.89 -37.30
CA PRO A 409 0.35 21.77 -38.58
C PRO A 409 1.30 22.09 -39.73
N GLU A 410 1.26 21.29 -40.80
CA GLU A 410 1.95 21.67 -42.04
C GLU A 410 1.12 22.65 -42.88
N ALA A 411 1.69 23.15 -43.97
CA ALA A 411 1.00 24.02 -44.93
C ALA A 411 -0.34 23.40 -45.36
N GLY A 412 -1.44 24.11 -45.10
CA GLY A 412 -2.82 23.66 -45.36
C GLY A 412 -3.59 23.15 -44.15
N GLY A 413 -2.94 22.89 -43.00
CA GLY A 413 -3.60 22.60 -41.72
C GLY A 413 -4.33 21.25 -41.59
N GLU A 414 -4.39 20.46 -42.66
CA GLU A 414 -5.03 19.13 -42.66
C GLU A 414 -4.11 17.98 -42.20
N LYS A 415 -2.81 18.24 -42.11
CA LYS A 415 -1.79 17.29 -41.68
C LYS A 415 -0.85 17.94 -40.65
N CYS A 416 -0.22 17.13 -39.81
CA CYS A 416 0.80 17.58 -38.87
C CYS A 416 2.12 16.84 -39.09
N SER A 417 3.19 17.47 -38.62
CA SER A 417 4.54 16.90 -38.57
C SER A 417 5.14 17.09 -37.19
N VAL A 418 6.14 16.28 -36.86
CA VAL A 418 6.89 16.39 -35.61
C VAL A 418 7.76 17.64 -35.68
N VAL A 419 7.74 18.46 -34.61
CA VAL A 419 8.52 19.70 -34.56
C VAL A 419 10.00 19.37 -34.51
N SER A 420 10.83 20.16 -35.20
CA SER A 420 12.27 19.93 -35.32
C SER A 420 12.98 19.82 -33.98
N ASN A 421 12.58 20.60 -32.97
CA ASN A 421 13.18 20.59 -31.63
C ASN A 421 12.77 19.39 -30.76
N SER A 422 11.75 18.61 -31.15
CA SER A 422 11.33 17.40 -30.44
C SER A 422 11.66 16.11 -31.19
N ARG A 423 12.32 16.22 -32.35
CA ARG A 423 12.71 15.08 -33.21
C ARG A 423 13.74 14.16 -32.55
N ASP A 424 14.62 14.71 -31.72
CA ASP A 424 15.59 13.91 -30.94
C ASP A 424 14.87 13.02 -29.92
N HIS A 425 13.79 13.51 -29.30
CA HIS A 425 12.97 12.69 -28.41
C HIS A 425 12.25 11.56 -29.14
N LEU A 426 11.71 11.82 -30.33
CA LEU A 426 11.11 10.77 -31.16
C LEU A 426 12.13 9.68 -31.54
N THR A 427 13.33 10.11 -31.93
CA THR A 427 14.43 9.21 -32.29
C THR A 427 14.85 8.35 -31.10
N ALA A 428 15.09 8.99 -29.94
CA ALA A 428 15.44 8.28 -28.71
C ALA A 428 14.34 7.29 -28.28
N ALA A 429 13.07 7.70 -28.27
CA ALA A 429 11.96 6.82 -27.92
C ALA A 429 11.85 5.60 -28.85
N SER A 430 12.02 5.81 -30.16
CA SER A 430 11.93 4.73 -31.15
C SER A 430 13.09 3.74 -30.99
N GLU A 431 14.32 4.22 -30.85
CA GLU A 431 15.50 3.37 -30.66
C GLU A 431 15.47 2.58 -29.34
N LEU A 432 15.04 3.20 -28.23
CA LEU A 432 14.89 2.55 -26.93
C LEU A 432 13.82 1.45 -26.92
N LEU A 433 12.80 1.57 -27.78
CA LEU A 433 11.77 0.55 -28.00
C LEU A 433 12.17 -0.47 -29.09
N GLY A 434 13.30 -0.27 -29.78
CA GLY A 434 13.72 -1.11 -30.90
C GLY A 434 12.83 -0.98 -32.14
N LEU A 435 12.24 0.21 -32.37
CA LEU A 435 11.33 0.51 -33.46
C LEU A 435 11.97 1.44 -34.49
N ASP A 436 11.53 1.32 -35.74
CA ASP A 436 11.98 2.20 -36.82
C ASP A 436 11.33 3.59 -36.72
N VAL A 437 12.15 4.65 -36.70
CA VAL A 437 11.71 6.03 -36.46
C VAL A 437 10.62 6.49 -37.45
N PRO A 438 10.74 6.26 -38.78
CA PRO A 438 9.70 6.66 -39.73
C PRO A 438 8.38 5.91 -39.53
N LEU A 439 8.40 4.67 -39.04
CA LEU A 439 7.19 3.91 -38.74
C LEU A 439 6.46 4.49 -37.52
N VAL A 440 7.21 4.84 -36.47
CA VAL A 440 6.64 5.50 -35.28
C VAL A 440 6.09 6.87 -35.65
N GLU A 441 6.84 7.68 -36.39
CA GLU A 441 6.38 8.99 -36.87
C GLU A 441 5.10 8.88 -37.70
N GLY A 442 5.06 7.94 -38.65
CA GLY A 442 3.89 7.67 -39.47
C GLY A 442 2.67 7.23 -38.66
N ALA A 443 2.87 6.37 -37.65
CA ALA A 443 1.78 5.91 -36.77
C ALA A 443 1.24 7.01 -35.85
N LEU A 444 2.07 7.99 -35.49
CA LEU A 444 1.67 9.13 -34.66
C LEU A 444 1.01 10.25 -35.48
N THR A 445 1.31 10.36 -36.77
CA THR A 445 0.84 11.45 -37.65
C THR A 445 -0.24 11.01 -38.64
N SER A 446 -0.50 9.71 -38.76
CA SER A 446 -1.53 9.16 -39.66
C SER A 446 -2.22 7.95 -39.04
N ARG A 447 -3.49 7.72 -39.41
CA ARG A 447 -4.24 6.52 -39.04
C ARG A 447 -4.58 5.69 -40.26
N LYS A 448 -4.53 4.36 -40.12
CA LYS A 448 -4.96 3.43 -41.15
C LYS A 448 -6.46 3.16 -41.01
N MET A 449 -7.24 3.47 -42.05
CA MET A 449 -8.66 3.16 -42.13
C MET A 449 -8.87 2.06 -43.17
N LYS A 450 -9.59 0.99 -42.79
CA LYS A 450 -9.94 -0.09 -43.71
C LYS A 450 -11.38 0.12 -44.21
N THR A 451 -11.54 0.29 -45.51
CA THR A 451 -12.84 0.44 -46.17
C THR A 451 -12.97 -0.68 -47.20
N GLY A 452 -13.74 -1.72 -46.88
CA GLY A 452 -13.79 -2.95 -47.68
C GLY A 452 -12.46 -3.71 -47.64
N ASN A 453 -11.89 -3.99 -48.82
CA ASN A 453 -10.59 -4.66 -48.97
C ASN A 453 -9.39 -3.70 -49.06
N GLU A 454 -9.63 -2.39 -49.15
CA GLU A 454 -8.58 -1.39 -49.27
C GLU A 454 -8.27 -0.74 -47.92
N SER A 455 -7.01 -0.38 -47.72
CA SER A 455 -6.57 0.37 -46.55
C SER A 455 -6.00 1.72 -46.97
N ILE A 456 -6.60 2.80 -46.47
CA ILE A 456 -6.22 4.18 -46.77
C ILE A 456 -5.54 4.77 -45.52
N LEU A 457 -4.47 5.53 -45.72
CA LEU A 457 -3.83 6.32 -44.68
C LEU A 457 -4.46 7.72 -44.64
N ILE A 458 -4.96 8.10 -43.47
CA ILE A 458 -5.60 9.39 -43.23
C ILE A 458 -4.66 10.20 -42.33
N PRO A 459 -4.14 11.35 -42.78
CA PRO A 459 -3.35 12.25 -41.95
C PRO A 459 -4.13 12.72 -40.72
N LEU A 460 -3.43 12.89 -39.61
CA LEU A 460 -3.97 13.40 -38.35
C LEU A 460 -3.71 14.90 -38.22
N LYS A 461 -4.66 15.58 -37.57
CA LYS A 461 -4.45 16.94 -37.04
C LYS A 461 -3.58 16.90 -35.79
N THR A 462 -3.04 18.05 -35.39
CA THR A 462 -2.14 18.18 -34.23
C THR A 462 -2.72 17.59 -32.95
N ASP A 463 -3.98 17.92 -32.63
CA ASP A 463 -4.70 17.42 -31.45
C ASP A 463 -4.89 15.89 -31.48
N GLN A 464 -5.13 15.34 -32.67
CA GLN A 464 -5.26 13.91 -32.87
C GLN A 464 -3.90 13.18 -32.76
N ALA A 465 -2.82 13.80 -33.20
CA ALA A 465 -1.46 13.28 -33.05
C ALA A 465 -1.00 13.30 -31.59
N ASP A 466 -1.31 14.36 -30.84
CA ASP A 466 -1.11 14.41 -29.38
C ASP A 466 -1.86 13.28 -28.67
N ALA A 467 -3.13 13.06 -29.04
CA ALA A 467 -3.92 11.95 -28.51
C ALA A 467 -3.37 10.58 -28.91
N ALA A 468 -2.83 10.43 -30.13
CA ALA A 468 -2.19 9.20 -30.60
C ALA A 468 -0.90 8.90 -29.82
N ARG A 469 -0.05 9.90 -29.61
CA ARG A 469 1.16 9.83 -28.75
C ARG A 469 0.81 9.42 -27.33
N ASP A 470 -0.16 10.09 -26.72
CA ASP A 470 -0.62 9.77 -25.37
C ASP A 470 -1.18 8.34 -25.29
N SER A 471 -1.91 7.91 -26.32
CA SER A 471 -2.46 6.55 -26.37
C SER A 471 -1.36 5.50 -26.54
N PHE A 472 -0.34 5.79 -27.35
CA PHE A 472 0.82 4.92 -27.52
C PHE A 472 1.61 4.76 -26.22
N ALA A 473 1.90 5.85 -25.52
CA ALA A 473 2.57 5.82 -24.21
C ALA A 473 1.80 4.98 -23.17
N LYS A 474 0.47 5.15 -23.09
CA LYS A 474 -0.41 4.34 -22.21
C LYS A 474 -0.36 2.86 -22.56
N LEU A 475 -0.42 2.52 -23.84
CA LEU A 475 -0.36 1.13 -24.31
C LEU A 475 0.98 0.48 -23.95
N VAL A 476 2.10 1.17 -24.23
CA VAL A 476 3.44 0.67 -23.90
C VAL A 476 3.58 0.44 -22.38
N TYR A 477 3.15 1.39 -21.56
CA TYR A 477 3.17 1.23 -20.10
C TYR A 477 2.28 0.08 -19.62
N GLY A 478 1.07 -0.05 -20.17
CA GLY A 478 0.15 -1.12 -19.83
C GLY A 478 0.70 -2.50 -20.19
N TYR A 479 1.33 -2.64 -21.36
CA TYR A 479 2.01 -3.89 -21.73
C TYR A 479 3.19 -4.19 -20.84
N LEU A 480 4.01 -3.19 -20.50
CA LEU A 480 5.12 -3.35 -19.56
C LEU A 480 4.63 -3.85 -18.20
N PHE A 481 3.59 -3.22 -17.64
CA PHE A 481 3.02 -3.59 -16.35
C PHE A 481 2.45 -5.02 -16.35
N ASN A 482 1.67 -5.37 -17.38
CA ASN A 482 1.12 -6.72 -17.51
C ASN A 482 2.23 -7.77 -17.68
N TRP A 483 3.27 -7.45 -18.46
CA TRP A 483 4.43 -8.32 -18.64
C TRP A 483 5.22 -8.48 -17.34
N LEU A 484 5.43 -7.42 -16.56
CA LEU A 484 6.08 -7.48 -15.25
C LEU A 484 5.34 -8.44 -14.32
N ILE A 485 4.01 -8.38 -14.28
CA ILE A 485 3.18 -9.28 -13.48
C ILE A 485 3.31 -10.72 -13.98
N ALA A 486 3.21 -10.94 -15.30
CA ALA A 486 3.34 -12.27 -15.89
C ALA A 486 4.71 -12.90 -15.57
N GLN A 487 5.80 -12.13 -15.69
CA GLN A 487 7.14 -12.60 -15.32
C GLN A 487 7.28 -12.84 -13.81
N THR A 488 6.69 -11.99 -12.98
CA THR A 488 6.69 -12.18 -11.53
C THR A 488 5.97 -13.48 -11.17
N ASN A 489 4.80 -13.73 -11.75
CA ASN A 489 4.05 -14.98 -11.57
C ASN A 489 4.84 -16.21 -12.05
N ALA A 490 5.51 -16.12 -13.21
CA ALA A 490 6.34 -17.22 -13.72
C ALA A 490 7.49 -17.58 -12.76
N ASN A 491 8.04 -16.61 -12.02
CA ASN A 491 9.11 -16.81 -11.05
C ASN A 491 8.62 -17.22 -9.65
N LEU A 492 7.32 -17.07 -9.37
CA LEU A 492 6.68 -17.43 -8.10
C LEU A 492 5.81 -18.68 -8.19
N ALA A 493 5.54 -19.17 -9.40
CA ALA A 493 4.70 -20.32 -9.63
C ALA A 493 5.25 -21.56 -8.90
N PRO A 494 4.37 -22.45 -8.40
CA PRO A 494 4.78 -23.70 -7.77
C PRO A 494 5.70 -24.53 -8.67
N SER A 495 6.76 -25.08 -8.08
CA SER A 495 7.68 -25.97 -8.79
C SER A 495 6.98 -27.30 -9.10
N GLY A 496 6.50 -27.45 -10.34
CA GLY A 496 5.74 -28.61 -10.80
C GLY A 496 4.33 -28.17 -11.14
N GLY A 497 4.06 -27.97 -12.44
CA GLY A 497 2.76 -27.54 -12.96
C GLY A 497 1.64 -28.38 -12.38
N MET A 498 0.98 -27.84 -11.36
CA MET A 498 -0.33 -28.27 -10.95
C MET A 498 -1.28 -27.35 -11.68
N ASP A 499 -1.92 -27.90 -12.71
CA ASP A 499 -3.14 -27.33 -13.26
C ASP A 499 -4.16 -27.34 -12.12
N PHE A 500 -4.35 -26.19 -11.49
CA PHE A 500 -5.44 -25.97 -10.55
C PHE A 500 -6.67 -25.55 -11.37
N ASP A 501 -7.31 -26.55 -11.99
CA ASP A 501 -8.65 -26.44 -12.57
C ASP A 501 -9.73 -26.51 -11.47
#